data_AF-A0A2Z6MTZ5-F1
#
_entry.id   AF-A0A2Z6MTZ5-F1
#
_cell.length_a   1.000
_cell.length_b   1.000
_cell.length_c   1.000
_cell.angle_alpha   90.00
_cell.angle_beta   90.00
_cell.angle_gamma   90.00
#
_symmetry.space_group_name_H-M   'P 1'
#
loop_
_entity.id
_entity.type
_entity.pdbx_description
1 polymer ?
#
loop_
_entity_poly.entity_id
_entity_poly.type
_entity_poly.pdbx_seq_one_letter_code
_entity_poly.pdbx_strand_id
1 'polypeptide(L)'
;MKTSLLAFSIISLAFICKTIAAPEPVLDITGKKVTTGVKYYILPVIRGKGGGLTVTNENNLNSNNNTCPLFVLQEKLEVKNGQAVTFTPYNANQGVILTSTDLNIESYGV
;
A
#
# COMPACT_ATOMS: atom_id res chain seq x y z
N MET A 1 11.62 -13.43 55.21
CA MET A 1 11.78 -13.27 53.75
C MET A 1 11.17 -11.93 53.33
N LYS A 2 11.98 -10.86 53.27
CA LYS A 2 11.56 -9.57 52.72
C LYS A 2 12.01 -9.54 51.26
N THR A 3 11.44 -10.41 50.44
CA THR A 3 11.61 -10.33 48.99
C THR A 3 10.97 -9.02 48.56
N SER A 4 11.82 -8.08 48.17
CA SER A 4 11.49 -6.70 47.88
C SER A 4 10.34 -6.61 46.88
N LEU A 5 9.16 -6.16 47.33
CA LEU A 5 7.98 -5.91 46.48
C LEU A 5 8.32 -4.97 45.30
N LEU A 6 9.36 -4.14 45.46
CA LEU A 6 9.93 -3.31 44.39
C LEU A 6 10.49 -4.14 43.23
N ALA A 7 11.14 -5.28 43.49
CA ALA A 7 11.68 -6.13 42.44
C ALA A 7 10.55 -6.75 41.58
N PHE A 8 9.43 -7.12 42.21
CA PHE A 8 8.26 -7.64 41.50
C PHE A 8 7.57 -6.55 40.66
N SER A 9 7.53 -5.32 41.17
CA SER A 9 6.97 -4.14 40.48
C SER A 9 7.79 -3.73 39.24
N ILE A 10 9.12 -3.82 39.28
CA ILE A 10 9.98 -3.49 38.14
C ILE A 10 9.85 -4.55 37.03
N ILE A 11 9.77 -5.84 37.40
CA ILE A 11 9.56 -6.95 36.45
C ILE A 11 8.19 -6.81 35.77
N SER A 12 7.13 -6.49 36.52
CA SER A 12 5.80 -6.30 35.95
C SER A 12 5.69 -5.07 35.05
N LEU A 13 6.45 -4.01 35.30
CA LEU A 13 6.52 -2.84 34.40
C LEU A 13 7.25 -3.16 33.08
N ALA A 14 8.27 -4.02 33.11
CA ALA A 14 8.99 -4.47 31.90
C ALA A 14 8.11 -5.30 30.94
N PHE A 15 7.10 -6.01 31.46
CA PHE A 15 6.17 -6.81 30.65
C PHE A 15 5.06 -5.99 29.95
N ILE A 16 4.89 -4.70 30.29
CA ILE A 16 3.80 -3.86 29.75
C ILE A 16 4.27 -3.00 28.55
N CYS A 17 5.57 -2.94 28.26
CA CYS A 17 6.07 -2.27 27.06
C CYS A 17 5.76 -3.10 25.80
N LYS A 18 4.55 -2.94 25.24
CA LYS A 18 4.30 -3.27 23.83
C LYS A 18 5.18 -2.34 22.98
N THR A 19 6.25 -2.90 22.42
CA THR A 19 7.03 -2.19 21.40
C THR A 19 6.17 -2.09 20.14
N ILE A 20 5.68 -0.89 19.82
CA ILE A 20 5.09 -0.63 18.51
C ILE A 20 6.28 -0.65 17.53
N ALA A 21 6.29 -1.64 16.64
CA ALA A 21 7.29 -1.72 15.59
C ALA A 21 7.20 -0.45 14.72
N ALA A 22 8.34 0.14 14.40
CA ALA A 22 8.37 1.30 13.52
C ALA A 22 7.90 0.91 12.11
N PRO A 23 7.22 1.81 11.39
CA PRO A 23 6.92 1.64 9.97
C PRO A 23 8.15 1.22 9.15
N GLU A 24 7.99 0.19 8.31
CA GLU A 24 9.04 -0.34 7.45
C GLU A 24 8.85 0.15 6.00
N PRO A 25 9.93 0.29 5.21
CA PRO A 25 9.80 0.59 3.79
C PRO A 25 8.99 -0.48 3.03
N VAL A 26 8.03 -0.06 2.22
CA VAL A 26 7.41 -0.93 1.23
C VAL A 26 8.45 -1.24 0.14
N LEU A 27 8.56 -2.51 -0.23
CA LEU A 27 9.47 -2.98 -1.27
C LEU A 27 8.69 -3.39 -2.52
N ASP A 28 9.24 -3.09 -3.69
CA ASP A 28 8.75 -3.58 -4.97
C ASP A 28 9.17 -5.05 -5.20
N ILE A 29 8.73 -5.62 -6.33
CA ILE A 29 9.03 -7.02 -6.69
C ILE A 29 10.52 -7.28 -6.95
N THR A 30 11.35 -6.24 -7.06
CA THR A 30 12.81 -6.34 -7.18
C THR A 30 13.52 -6.19 -5.85
N GLY A 31 12.78 -6.00 -4.75
CA GLY A 31 13.32 -5.77 -3.41
C GLY A 31 13.79 -4.34 -3.17
N LYS A 32 13.49 -3.41 -4.08
CA LYS A 32 13.84 -1.99 -3.93
C LYS A 32 12.73 -1.23 -3.22
N LYS A 33 13.10 -0.19 -2.49
CA LYS A 33 12.15 0.67 -1.77
C LYS A 33 11.24 1.39 -2.77
N VAL A 34 9.94 1.37 -2.48
CA VAL A 34 8.95 2.18 -3.20
C VAL A 34 9.16 3.65 -2.82
N THR A 35 9.20 4.53 -3.82
CA THR A 35 9.44 5.97 -3.62
C THR A 35 8.38 6.82 -4.31
N THR A 36 8.13 8.00 -3.76
CA THR A 36 7.26 9.02 -4.35
C THR A 36 7.69 9.39 -5.77
N GLY A 37 6.74 9.71 -6.65
CA GLY A 37 7.01 10.19 -8.02
C GLY A 37 7.45 9.12 -9.02
N VAL A 38 7.58 7.86 -8.58
CA VAL A 38 7.85 6.71 -9.44
C VAL A 38 6.55 5.95 -9.69
N LYS A 39 6.37 5.49 -10.94
CA LYS A 39 5.18 4.74 -11.35
C LYS A 39 5.35 3.26 -11.05
N TYR A 40 4.36 2.67 -10.38
CA TYR A 40 4.30 1.25 -10.05
C TYR A 40 3.00 0.63 -10.53
N TYR A 41 3.04 -0.64 -10.92
CA TYR A 41 1.84 -1.44 -11.16
C TYR A 41 1.47 -2.19 -9.88
N ILE A 42 0.18 -2.19 -9.52
CA ILE A 42 -0.34 -2.99 -8.41
C ILE A 42 -0.85 -4.31 -8.98
N LEU A 43 -0.14 -5.40 -8.69
CA LEU A 43 -0.38 -6.73 -9.26
C LEU A 43 -0.89 -7.70 -8.18
N PRO A 44 -1.76 -8.67 -8.54
CA PRO A 44 -2.20 -9.70 -7.62
C PRO A 44 -1.04 -10.64 -7.27
N VAL A 45 -0.91 -10.98 -6.00
CA VAL A 45 0.08 -11.96 -5.54
C VAL A 45 -0.26 -13.36 -6.04
N ILE A 46 -1.56 -13.69 -6.10
CA ILE A 46 -2.06 -14.98 -6.60
C ILE A 46 -2.26 -14.91 -8.10
N ARG A 47 -1.48 -15.70 -8.84
CA ARG A 47 -1.58 -15.87 -10.29
C ARG A 47 -2.88 -16.58 -10.70
N GLY A 48 -3.29 -16.43 -11.96
CA GLY A 48 -4.53 -17.03 -12.50
C GLY A 48 -5.84 -16.38 -12.03
N LYS A 49 -5.78 -15.26 -11.29
CA LYS A 49 -6.97 -14.55 -10.74
C LYS A 49 -7.19 -13.17 -11.35
N GLY A 50 -6.71 -12.96 -12.58
CA GLY A 50 -6.76 -11.68 -13.27
C GLY A 50 -5.43 -10.95 -13.24
N GLY A 51 -5.42 -9.75 -13.82
CA GLY A 51 -4.25 -8.88 -13.96
C GLY A 51 -4.16 -7.83 -12.85
N GLY A 52 -3.44 -6.75 -13.12
CA GLY A 52 -3.25 -5.64 -12.19
C GLY A 52 -4.45 -4.70 -12.08
N LEU A 53 -4.33 -3.70 -11.21
CA LEU A 53 -5.36 -2.68 -11.03
C LEU A 53 -5.41 -1.71 -12.22
N THR A 54 -6.60 -1.33 -12.63
CA THR A 54 -6.87 -0.40 -13.73
C THR A 54 -7.95 0.62 -13.31
N VAL A 55 -8.02 1.72 -14.04
CA VAL A 55 -9.01 2.79 -13.82
C VAL A 55 -9.83 2.95 -15.09
N THR A 56 -11.12 2.62 -15.02
CA THR A 56 -12.02 2.60 -16.18
C THR A 56 -13.46 2.89 -15.74
N ASN A 57 -14.34 3.21 -16.69
CA ASN A 57 -15.78 3.17 -16.44
C ASN A 57 -16.28 1.72 -16.35
N GLU A 58 -17.35 1.48 -15.59
CA GLU A 58 -17.96 0.15 -15.40
C GLU A 58 -18.46 -0.46 -16.72
N ASN A 59 -18.85 0.40 -17.66
CA ASN A 59 -19.33 0.02 -18.97
C ASN A 59 -18.19 0.13 -19.98
N ASN A 60 -17.40 -0.94 -20.12
CA ASN A 60 -16.51 -1.16 -21.26
C ASN A 60 -17.28 -1.37 -22.59
N LEU A 61 -18.36 -0.60 -22.80
CA LEU A 61 -19.22 -0.60 -23.96
C LEU A 61 -19.29 0.86 -24.43
N ASN A 62 -18.73 1.13 -25.60
CA ASN A 62 -18.69 2.40 -26.33
C ASN A 62 -17.47 3.29 -26.01
N SER A 63 -16.41 3.06 -26.80
CA SER A 63 -15.17 3.83 -26.93
C SER A 63 -15.29 5.37 -27.06
N ASN A 64 -16.47 5.97 -26.98
CA ASN A 64 -16.67 7.35 -27.45
C ASN A 64 -17.29 8.33 -26.46
N ASN A 65 -17.65 7.94 -25.22
CA ASN A 65 -18.22 8.89 -24.26
C ASN A 65 -17.49 8.80 -22.91
N ASN A 66 -16.62 9.77 -22.64
CA ASN A 66 -16.09 10.11 -21.31
C ASN A 66 -17.21 10.05 -20.26
N THR A 67 -17.41 8.89 -19.63
CA THR A 67 -18.42 8.71 -18.60
C THR A 67 -17.70 8.51 -17.28
N CYS A 68 -17.45 9.63 -16.61
CA CYS A 68 -17.15 9.65 -15.19
C CYS A 68 -18.42 9.27 -14.40
N PRO A 69 -18.28 8.71 -13.18
CA PRO A 69 -17.03 8.48 -12.47
C PRO A 69 -16.26 7.26 -12.99
N LEU A 70 -14.95 7.32 -12.85
CA LEU A 70 -14.07 6.18 -13.09
C LEU A 70 -13.98 5.35 -11.82
N PHE A 71 -13.77 4.05 -11.99
CA PHE A 71 -13.67 3.10 -10.90
C PHE A 71 -12.34 2.38 -10.96
N VAL A 72 -11.78 2.08 -9.78
CA VAL A 72 -10.60 1.23 -9.65
C VAL A 72 -11.07 -0.22 -9.70
N LEU A 73 -10.71 -0.92 -10.78
CA LEU A 73 -11.08 -2.32 -11.01
C LEU A 73 -9.82 -3.17 -11.15
N GLN A 74 -9.98 -4.49 -11.02
CA GLN A 74 -8.92 -5.43 -11.38
C GLN A 74 -9.09 -5.88 -12.84
N GLU A 75 -8.00 -5.90 -13.60
CA GLU A 75 -7.99 -6.44 -14.96
C GLU A 75 -8.44 -7.91 -14.98
N LYS A 76 -9.26 -8.28 -15.97
CA LYS A 76 -9.74 -9.67 -16.12
C LYS A 76 -8.67 -10.61 -16.65
N LEU A 77 -7.74 -10.09 -17.45
CA LEU A 77 -6.69 -10.89 -18.10
C LEU A 77 -5.40 -10.76 -17.30
N GLU A 78 -4.84 -11.89 -16.86
CA GLU A 78 -3.59 -11.95 -16.08
C GLU A 78 -2.40 -11.28 -16.79
N VAL A 79 -2.37 -11.33 -18.12
CA VAL A 79 -1.31 -10.72 -18.93
C VAL A 79 -1.35 -9.19 -18.94
N LYS A 80 -2.41 -8.57 -18.40
CA LYS A 80 -2.53 -7.12 -18.31
C LYS A 80 -2.07 -6.62 -16.95
N ASN A 81 -1.05 -5.77 -16.94
CA ASN A 81 -0.55 -5.13 -15.72
C ASN A 81 -1.49 -4.03 -15.17
N GLY A 82 -2.50 -3.62 -15.94
CA GLY A 82 -3.38 -2.51 -15.60
C GLY A 82 -2.71 -1.15 -15.77
N GLN A 83 -3.16 -0.16 -15.00
CA GLN A 83 -2.68 1.21 -15.04
C GLN A 83 -1.66 1.47 -13.94
N ALA A 84 -0.56 2.14 -14.27
CA ALA A 84 0.46 2.47 -13.28
C ALA A 84 0.02 3.64 -12.39
N VAL A 85 0.40 3.59 -11.12
CA VAL A 85 0.08 4.59 -10.09
C VAL A 85 1.33 5.17 -9.43
N THR A 86 1.20 6.35 -8.84
CA THR A 86 2.15 6.89 -7.85
C THR A 86 1.57 6.83 -6.46
N PHE A 87 2.47 6.82 -5.48
CA PHE A 87 2.15 6.91 -4.06
C PHE A 87 2.74 8.21 -3.50
N THR A 88 1.94 8.94 -2.73
CA THR A 88 2.38 10.16 -2.05
C THR A 88 1.92 10.10 -0.59
N PRO A 89 2.83 10.10 0.40
CA PRO A 89 2.45 10.16 1.81
C PRO A 89 1.61 11.39 2.13
N TYR A 90 0.60 11.23 2.99
CA TYR A 90 -0.26 12.35 3.39
C TYR A 90 0.52 13.50 4.03
N ASN A 91 1.56 13.19 4.78
CA ASN A 91 2.37 14.15 5.53
C ASN A 91 3.67 14.58 4.82
N ALA A 92 3.96 14.07 3.62
CA ALA A 92 5.20 14.36 2.91
C ALA A 92 5.03 14.20 1.39
N ASN A 93 5.54 15.18 0.63
CA ASN A 93 5.43 15.16 -0.83
C ASN A 93 6.55 14.36 -1.52
N GLN A 94 7.59 13.96 -0.78
CA GLN A 94 8.74 13.23 -1.30
C GLN A 94 9.27 12.24 -0.27
N GLY A 95 9.79 11.10 -0.74
CA GLY A 95 10.52 10.15 0.10
C GLY A 95 10.21 8.68 -0.21
N VAL A 96 10.51 7.84 0.77
CA VAL A 96 10.24 6.40 0.75
C VAL A 96 8.84 6.14 1.29
N ILE A 97 8.10 5.25 0.65
CA ILE A 97 6.79 4.79 1.13
C ILE A 97 6.98 3.80 2.26
N LEU A 98 6.35 4.07 3.40
CA LEU A 98 6.42 3.23 4.60
C LEU A 98 5.08 2.51 4.81
N THR A 99 5.13 1.35 5.44
CA THR A 99 3.95 0.63 5.93
C THR A 99 3.23 1.46 6.99
N SER A 100 1.95 1.19 7.25
CA SER A 100 1.18 1.86 8.31
C SER A 100 1.21 3.40 8.24
N THR A 101 1.31 3.95 7.03
CA THR A 101 1.32 5.39 6.74
C THR A 101 0.21 5.70 5.75
N ASP A 102 -0.55 6.77 5.99
CA ASP A 102 -1.62 7.18 5.08
C ASP A 102 -1.04 7.72 3.76
N LEU A 103 -1.60 7.28 2.64
CA LEU A 103 -1.11 7.59 1.29
C LEU A 103 -2.25 8.09 0.38
N ASN A 104 -1.91 9.05 -0.47
CA ASN A 104 -2.64 9.33 -1.70
C ASN A 104 -2.10 8.42 -2.81
N ILE A 105 -3.00 7.87 -3.64
CA ILE A 105 -2.68 6.99 -4.76
C ILE A 105 -3.33 7.55 -6.02
N GLU A 106 -2.53 7.80 -7.05
CA GLU A 106 -2.99 8.47 -8.27
C GLU A 106 -2.59 7.65 -9.51
N SER A 107 -3.55 7.39 -10.41
CA SER A 107 -3.29 6.76 -11.70
C SER A 107 -2.98 7.80 -12.77
N TYR A 108 -2.07 7.48 -13.69
CA TYR A 108 -1.81 8.33 -14.86
C TYR A 108 -2.52 7.77 -16.08
N GLY A 109 -3.47 8.48 -16.69
CA GLY A 109 -3.97 8.07 -18.01
C GLY A 109 -5.48 8.16 -18.25
N VAL A 110 -6.20 9.04 -17.57
CA VAL A 110 -7.54 9.49 -18.01
C VAL A 110 -7.61 11.00 -17.94
#